data_AF-A0A093FUY4-F1
#
_entry.id   AF-A0A093FUY4-F1
#
_cell.length_a   1.000
_cell.length_b   1.000
_cell.length_c   1.000
_cell.angle_alpha   90.00
_cell.angle_beta   90.00
_cell.angle_gamma   90.00
#
_symmetry.space_group_name_H-M   'P 1'
#
loop_
_entity.id
_entity.type
_entity.pdbx_description
1 polymer ?
#
loop_
_entity_poly.entity_id
_entity_poly.type
_entity_poly.pdbx_seq_one_letter_code
_entity_poly.pdbx_strand_id
1 'polypeptide(L)'
;AEGQGFLIRNTRLEKCIRVSHHETNSIDLTDCKVQSQQQQWSWDPATRTIVSLQTKQCLSAHKTREYALVKLEPCGDLERQAWSCSKKGHLTLQSLGFHLSSKEGGHKLFVSREKDKFSRWKTLADETICAAAQTAAPRPSKPAQQAVETLVWIYESK
;
A
#
# COMPACT_ATOMS: atom_id res chain seq x y z
N ALA A 1 2.82 -11.56 -10.09
CA ALA A 1 3.99 -10.67 -9.91
C ALA A 1 4.19 -10.47 -8.42
N GLU A 2 5.24 -11.07 -7.85
CA GLU A 2 5.65 -10.77 -6.48
C GLU A 2 6.33 -9.41 -6.48
N GLY A 3 5.55 -8.36 -6.23
CA GLY A 3 6.08 -7.02 -6.03
C GLY A 3 6.78 -6.95 -4.68
N GLN A 4 7.91 -6.25 -4.63
CA GLN A 4 8.58 -5.94 -3.36
C GLN A 4 7.60 -5.18 -2.46
N GLY A 5 7.37 -5.71 -1.27
CA GLY A 5 6.49 -5.08 -0.28
C GLY A 5 7.10 -3.82 0.32
N PHE A 6 6.25 -3.04 0.99
CA PHE A 6 6.66 -1.90 1.79
C PHE A 6 5.98 -1.90 3.16
N LEU A 7 6.59 -1.19 4.10
CA LEU A 7 6.01 -0.93 5.40
C LEU A 7 5.13 0.32 5.34
N ILE A 8 3.99 0.30 6.02
CA ILE A 8 3.09 1.44 6.15
C ILE A 8 3.28 2.05 7.53
N ARG A 9 3.89 3.24 7.59
CA ARG A 9 4.25 3.98 8.80
C ARG A 9 3.28 5.12 9.03
N ASN A 10 2.81 5.26 10.27
CA ASN A 10 2.14 6.48 10.73
C ASN A 10 3.17 7.59 10.95
N THR A 11 3.03 8.72 10.25
CA THR A 11 4.04 9.79 10.27
C THR A 11 4.13 10.55 11.59
N ARG A 12 3.11 10.44 12.46
CA ARG A 12 3.14 11.10 13.77
C ARG A 12 3.63 10.16 14.86
N LEU A 13 3.17 8.91 14.83
CA LEU A 13 3.49 7.93 15.87
C LEU A 13 4.82 7.21 15.62
N GLU A 14 5.37 7.28 14.40
CA GLU A 14 6.58 6.54 14.02
C GLU A 14 6.44 5.02 14.22
N LYS A 15 5.21 4.52 14.07
CA LYS A 15 4.85 3.10 14.19
C LYS A 15 4.33 2.57 12.86
N CYS A 16 4.56 1.29 12.60
CA CYS A 16 4.13 0.61 11.39
C CYS A 16 2.95 -0.31 11.64
N ILE A 17 2.10 -0.45 10.62
CA ILE A 17 0.98 -1.39 10.62
C ILE A 17 1.52 -2.81 10.51
N ARG A 18 1.04 -3.69 11.37
CA ARG A 18 1.39 -5.11 11.42
C ARG A 18 0.14 -5.98 11.47
N VAL A 19 0.19 -7.13 10.81
CA VAL A 19 -0.75 -8.24 11.04
C VAL A 19 -0.52 -8.81 12.44
N SER A 20 -1.53 -8.72 13.32
CA SER A 20 -1.38 -9.18 14.70
C SER A 20 -1.64 -10.68 14.82
N HIS A 21 -0.89 -11.33 15.72
CA HIS A 21 -1.01 -12.77 16.00
C HIS A 21 -2.01 -13.11 17.10
N HIS A 22 -2.45 -12.11 17.87
CA HIS A 22 -3.25 -12.34 19.07
C HIS A 22 -4.74 -12.55 18.75
N GLU A 23 -5.24 -11.91 17.70
CA GLU A 23 -6.63 -12.02 17.27
C GLU A 23 -6.69 -12.29 15.76
N THR A 24 -7.58 -13.19 15.34
CA THR A 24 -7.78 -13.51 13.92
C THR A 24 -8.17 -12.26 13.13
N ASN A 25 -7.55 -12.06 11.96
CA ASN A 25 -7.83 -10.94 11.06
C ASN A 25 -7.60 -9.55 11.68
N SER A 26 -6.85 -9.46 12.77
CA SER A 26 -6.58 -8.21 13.44
C SER A 26 -5.26 -7.58 12.98
N ILE A 27 -5.18 -6.27 13.14
CA ILE A 27 -3.98 -5.49 12.86
C ILE A 27 -3.69 -4.58 14.04
N ASP A 28 -2.42 -4.29 14.25
CA ASP A 28 -1.96 -3.38 15.30
C ASP A 28 -0.79 -2.50 14.83
N LEU A 29 -0.43 -1.54 15.69
CA LEU A 29 0.74 -0.70 15.51
C LEU A 29 1.90 -1.19 16.37
N THR A 30 3.08 -1.25 15.77
CA THR A 30 4.33 -1.64 16.45
C THR A 30 5.52 -0.88 15.87
N ASP A 31 6.72 -1.10 16.41
CA ASP A 31 7.95 -0.57 15.84
C ASP A 31 8.17 -1.09 14.42
N CYS A 32 8.59 -0.19 13.55
CA CYS A 32 8.86 -0.50 12.15
C CYS A 32 10.05 -1.46 12.04
N LYS A 33 9.82 -2.65 11.46
CA LYS A 33 10.85 -3.69 11.29
C LYS A 33 10.89 -4.15 9.84
N VAL A 34 11.90 -3.69 9.08
CA VAL A 34 12.04 -3.95 7.64
C VAL A 34 12.01 -5.44 7.30
N GLN A 35 12.59 -6.29 8.14
CA GLN A 35 12.65 -7.74 7.93
C GLN A 35 11.38 -8.49 8.39
N SER A 36 10.40 -7.79 8.97
CA SER A 36 9.18 -8.42 9.48
C SER A 36 8.16 -8.65 8.36
N GLN A 37 7.91 -9.91 8.01
CA GLN A 37 6.90 -10.30 7.01
C GLN A 37 5.48 -9.83 7.37
N GLN A 38 5.15 -9.73 8.65
CA GLN A 38 3.85 -9.25 9.14
C GLN A 38 3.62 -7.75 8.87
N GLN A 39 4.68 -7.00 8.58
CA GLN A 39 4.62 -5.57 8.26
C GLN A 39 4.77 -5.31 6.76
N GLN A 40 4.78 -6.36 5.95
CA GLN A 40 4.92 -6.24 4.50
C GLN A 40 3.55 -6.10 3.85
N TRP A 41 3.34 -4.96 3.21
CA TRP A 41 2.12 -4.61 2.51
C TRP A 41 2.41 -4.36 1.04
N SER A 42 1.38 -4.48 0.23
CA SER A 42 1.40 -4.08 -1.17
C SER A 42 0.19 -3.21 -1.47
N TRP A 43 0.28 -2.46 -2.57
CA TRP A 43 -0.81 -1.67 -3.09
C TRP A 43 -1.18 -2.19 -4.46
N ASP A 44 -2.46 -2.52 -4.65
CA ASP A 44 -3.00 -2.86 -5.95
C ASP A 44 -3.59 -1.61 -6.61
N PRO A 45 -2.98 -1.08 -7.70
CA PRO A 45 -3.49 0.12 -8.36
C PRO A 45 -4.83 -0.10 -9.08
N ALA A 46 -5.17 -1.32 -9.49
CA ALA A 46 -6.40 -1.61 -10.20
C ALA A 46 -7.61 -1.54 -9.27
N THR A 47 -7.51 -2.19 -8.10
CA THR A 47 -8.58 -2.22 -7.10
C THR A 47 -8.46 -1.13 -6.04
N ARG A 48 -7.31 -0.43 -6.00
CA ARG A 48 -6.96 0.59 -4.99
C ARG A 48 -6.98 0.04 -3.57
N THR A 49 -6.61 -1.22 -3.43
CA THR A 49 -6.61 -1.94 -2.16
C THR A 49 -5.20 -2.02 -1.59
N ILE A 50 -5.12 -2.03 -0.25
CA ILE A 50 -3.89 -2.32 0.47
C ILE A 50 -3.96 -3.79 0.89
N VAL A 51 -3.01 -4.60 0.40
CA VAL A 51 -3.01 -6.06 0.57
C VAL A 51 -1.87 -6.48 1.48
N SER A 52 -2.16 -7.30 2.49
CA SER A 52 -1.13 -7.95 3.30
C SER A 52 -0.38 -8.97 2.44
N LEU A 53 0.94 -8.86 2.36
CA LEU A 53 1.73 -9.86 1.65
C LEU A 53 1.76 -11.21 2.38
N GLN A 54 1.57 -11.20 3.70
CA GLN A 54 1.53 -12.40 4.53
C GLN A 54 0.23 -13.19 4.35
N THR A 55 -0.93 -12.53 4.46
CA THR A 55 -2.23 -13.24 4.47
C THR A 55 -2.99 -13.15 3.16
N LYS A 56 -2.53 -12.33 2.21
CA LYS A 56 -3.21 -12.00 0.95
C LYS A 56 -4.61 -11.37 1.13
N GLN A 57 -4.93 -10.92 2.34
CA GLN A 57 -6.17 -10.21 2.67
C GLN A 57 -5.99 -8.69 2.55
N CYS A 58 -7.11 -8.00 2.40
CA CYS A 58 -7.14 -6.55 2.21
C CYS A 58 -7.42 -5.81 3.52
N LEU A 59 -6.81 -4.63 3.66
CA LEU A 59 -7.08 -3.69 4.73
C LEU A 59 -8.50 -3.11 4.55
N SER A 60 -9.39 -3.41 5.49
CA SER A 60 -10.83 -3.15 5.39
C SER A 60 -11.37 -2.35 6.58
N ALA A 61 -12.19 -1.35 6.31
CA ALA A 61 -12.91 -0.58 7.32
C ALA A 61 -14.13 -1.36 7.84
N HIS A 62 -13.99 -2.08 8.95
CA HIS A 62 -15.05 -2.96 9.46
C HIS A 62 -16.30 -2.16 9.88
N LYS A 63 -17.47 -2.41 9.26
CA LYS A 63 -18.76 -1.75 9.58
C LYS A 63 -18.84 -0.23 9.32
N THR A 64 -17.91 0.35 8.55
CA THR A 64 -18.00 1.68 7.91
C THR A 64 -18.78 2.77 8.66
N ARG A 65 -18.39 3.00 9.92
CA ARG A 65 -18.93 4.08 10.78
C ARG A 65 -17.77 4.81 11.46
N GLU A 66 -18.05 5.97 12.04
CA GLU A 66 -17.04 6.72 12.80
C GLU A 66 -16.43 5.83 13.90
N TYR A 67 -15.10 5.85 14.01
CA TYR A 67 -14.27 5.06 14.93
C TYR A 67 -14.37 3.53 14.75
N ALA A 68 -14.92 3.06 13.63
CA ALA A 68 -14.95 1.63 13.38
C ALA A 68 -13.54 1.08 13.15
N LEU A 69 -13.26 -0.10 13.70
CA LEU A 69 -11.94 -0.71 13.62
C LEU A 69 -11.59 -1.11 12.19
N VAL A 70 -10.31 -1.05 11.86
CA VAL A 70 -9.78 -1.60 10.62
C VAL A 70 -9.30 -3.03 10.86
N LYS A 71 -9.60 -3.93 9.94
CA LYS A 71 -9.28 -5.36 10.02
C LYS A 71 -8.80 -5.89 8.66
N LEU A 72 -8.30 -7.12 8.67
CA LEU A 72 -8.08 -7.88 7.44
C LEU A 72 -9.38 -8.57 7.03
N GLU A 73 -9.81 -8.40 5.79
CA GLU A 73 -10.95 -9.11 5.22
C GLU A 73 -10.55 -9.66 3.84
N PRO A 74 -11.23 -10.70 3.32
CA PRO A 74 -11.04 -11.14 1.95
C PRO A 74 -11.15 -9.95 0.98
N CYS A 75 -10.23 -9.88 0.01
CA CYS A 75 -10.23 -8.82 -0.98
C CYS A 75 -11.44 -8.92 -1.91
N GLY A 76 -12.04 -7.78 -2.25
CA GLY A 76 -13.15 -7.69 -3.21
C GLY A 76 -14.25 -6.73 -2.80
N ASP A 77 -14.26 -6.29 -1.53
CA ASP A 77 -15.24 -5.32 -1.04
C ASP A 77 -14.74 -3.90 -1.28
N LEU A 78 -14.91 -3.42 -2.51
CA LEU A 78 -14.40 -2.09 -2.91
C LEU A 78 -14.99 -0.96 -2.07
N GLU A 79 -16.21 -1.10 -1.54
CA GLU A 79 -16.80 -0.09 -0.67
C GLU A 79 -16.03 0.07 0.64
N ARG A 80 -15.46 -1.01 1.18
CA ARG A 80 -14.72 -0.98 2.46
C ARG A 80 -13.20 -1.05 2.32
N GLN A 81 -12.70 -1.27 1.11
CA GLN A 81 -11.28 -1.58 0.84
C GLN A 81 -10.64 -0.68 -0.22
N ALA A 82 -11.40 0.13 -0.97
CA ALA A 82 -10.82 1.06 -1.93
C ALA A 82 -10.36 2.35 -1.24
N TRP A 83 -9.04 2.55 -1.17
CA TRP A 83 -8.41 3.69 -0.53
C TRP A 83 -7.94 4.72 -1.56
N SER A 84 -7.67 5.93 -1.09
CA SER A 84 -7.06 7.00 -1.87
C SER A 84 -6.01 7.70 -1.03
N CYS A 85 -4.97 8.21 -1.68
CA CYS A 85 -3.89 8.93 -1.01
C CYS A 85 -3.95 10.41 -1.35
N SER A 86 -3.81 11.25 -0.32
CA SER A 86 -3.51 12.67 -0.52
C SER A 86 -2.00 12.93 -0.57
N LYS A 87 -1.59 14.08 -1.11
CA LYS A 87 -0.18 14.53 -1.10
C LYS A 87 0.46 14.55 0.29
N LYS A 88 -0.33 14.81 1.34
CA LYS A 88 0.14 14.84 2.74
C LYS A 88 0.20 13.45 3.39
N GLY A 89 -0.16 12.38 2.67
CA GLY A 89 -0.15 11.02 3.18
C GLY A 89 -1.45 10.56 3.85
N HIS A 90 -2.54 11.33 3.81
CA HIS A 90 -3.81 10.81 4.31
C HIS A 90 -4.31 9.67 3.42
N LEU A 91 -4.66 8.54 4.06
CA LEU A 91 -5.35 7.41 3.45
C LEU A 91 -6.84 7.55 3.70
N THR A 92 -7.64 7.63 2.63
CA THR A 92 -9.08 7.88 2.71
C THR A 92 -9.86 6.84 1.95
N LEU A 93 -10.84 6.22 2.60
CA LEU A 93 -11.77 5.29 2.01
C LEU A 93 -12.65 6.03 1.00
N GLN A 94 -12.62 5.59 -0.26
CA GLN A 94 -13.20 6.36 -1.39
C GLN A 94 -14.71 6.50 -1.34
N SER A 95 -15.40 5.45 -0.88
CA SER A 95 -16.86 5.37 -0.84
C SER A 95 -17.49 6.35 0.16
N LEU A 96 -16.84 6.57 1.31
CA LEU A 96 -17.48 7.20 2.48
C LEU A 96 -16.69 8.39 3.06
N GLY A 97 -15.48 8.63 2.55
CA GLY A 97 -14.64 9.74 2.97
C GLY A 97 -14.03 9.59 4.36
N PHE A 98 -14.05 8.39 4.95
CA PHE A 98 -13.35 8.17 6.21
C PHE A 98 -11.84 8.01 6.00
N HIS A 99 -11.04 8.60 6.88
CA HIS A 99 -9.61 8.47 6.91
C HIS A 99 -9.18 7.28 7.78
N LEU A 100 -8.17 6.52 7.33
CA LEU A 100 -7.48 5.57 8.20
C LEU A 100 -6.77 6.38 9.29
N SER A 101 -7.04 6.07 10.55
CA SER A 101 -6.58 6.84 11.70
C SER A 101 -6.10 5.93 12.82
N SER A 102 -5.29 6.52 13.69
CA SER A 102 -4.90 5.96 14.97
C SER A 102 -4.92 7.07 16.02
N LYS A 103 -4.52 6.76 17.25
CA LYS A 103 -4.41 7.73 18.34
C LYS A 103 -3.14 7.50 19.14
N GLU A 104 -2.69 8.55 19.80
CA GLU A 104 -1.58 8.48 20.75
C GLU A 104 -1.86 7.48 21.88
N GLY A 105 -0.86 6.69 22.25
CA GLY A 105 -0.98 5.60 23.23
C GLY A 105 -1.83 4.40 22.79
N GLY A 106 -2.46 4.44 21.61
CA GLY A 106 -3.25 3.33 21.05
C GLY A 106 -2.43 2.41 20.15
N HIS A 107 -2.80 1.13 20.12
CA HIS A 107 -2.23 0.12 19.20
C HIS A 107 -3.22 -0.28 18.09
N LYS A 108 -4.46 0.20 18.12
CA LYS A 108 -5.51 -0.16 17.15
C LYS A 108 -5.68 0.91 16.08
N LEU A 109 -6.01 0.47 14.88
CA LEU A 109 -6.40 1.33 13.78
C LEU A 109 -7.91 1.39 13.66
N PHE A 110 -8.42 2.55 13.28
CA PHE A 110 -9.83 2.81 13.07
C PHE A 110 -10.03 3.78 11.91
N VAL A 111 -11.26 3.94 11.47
CA VAL A 111 -11.62 4.96 10.48
C VAL A 111 -12.29 6.16 11.16
N SER A 112 -11.99 7.37 10.71
CA SER A 112 -12.56 8.61 11.26
C SER A 112 -12.72 9.67 10.17
N ARG A 113 -13.70 10.56 10.29
CA ARG A 113 -13.85 11.74 9.41
C ARG A 113 -12.79 12.80 9.69
N GLU A 114 -12.08 12.71 10.81
CA GLU A 114 -11.06 13.68 11.17
C GLU A 114 -9.82 13.53 10.28
N LYS A 115 -9.42 14.65 9.68
CA LYS A 115 -8.24 14.76 8.82
C LYS A 115 -7.12 15.50 9.55
N ASP A 116 -6.32 14.75 10.28
CA ASP A 116 -5.36 15.27 11.24
C ASP A 116 -3.92 14.73 11.05
N LYS A 117 -3.08 14.81 12.09
CA LYS A 117 -1.71 14.26 12.03
C LYS A 117 -1.65 12.73 12.21
N PHE A 118 -2.63 12.13 12.88
CA PHE A 118 -2.66 10.69 13.15
C PHE A 118 -3.30 9.88 12.00
N SER A 119 -3.93 10.54 11.05
CA SER A 119 -4.47 9.95 9.82
C SER A 119 -3.51 9.97 8.63
N ARG A 120 -2.23 10.30 8.85
CA ARG A 120 -1.19 10.37 7.81
C ARG A 120 -0.30 9.12 7.84
N TRP A 121 -0.21 8.48 6.68
CA TRP A 121 0.48 7.22 6.47
C TRP A 121 1.37 7.30 5.23
N LYS A 122 2.60 6.83 5.38
CA LYS A 122 3.62 6.84 4.33
C LYS A 122 4.45 5.58 4.39
N THR A 123 5.22 5.32 3.34
CA THR A 123 6.26 4.29 3.38
C THR A 123 7.45 4.76 4.23
N LEU A 124 8.41 3.85 4.48
CA LEU A 124 9.68 4.24 5.11
C LEU A 124 10.54 5.16 4.24
N ALA A 125 10.34 5.15 2.91
CA ALA A 125 10.96 6.10 1.98
C ALA A 125 10.25 7.47 1.94
N ASP A 126 9.31 7.71 2.86
CA ASP A 126 8.49 8.92 2.96
C ASP A 126 7.59 9.21 1.74
N GLU A 127 7.34 8.18 0.94
CA GLU A 127 6.41 8.22 -0.19
C GLU A 127 4.96 7.98 0.27
N THR A 128 3.99 8.51 -0.47
CA THR A 128 2.59 8.13 -0.27
C THR A 128 2.38 6.67 -0.69
N ILE A 129 1.46 5.96 -0.04
CA ILE A 129 1.20 4.54 -0.32
C ILE A 129 0.84 4.28 -1.79
N CYS A 130 0.08 5.19 -2.41
CA CYS A 130 -0.33 5.09 -3.81
C CYS A 130 0.81 5.37 -4.80
N ALA A 131 1.89 6.04 -4.36
CA ALA A 131 3.08 6.29 -5.17
C ALA A 131 4.06 5.10 -5.12
N ALA A 132 4.17 4.43 -3.97
CA ALA A 132 5.05 3.28 -3.78
C ALA A 132 4.76 2.10 -4.73
N ALA A 133 3.51 1.97 -5.20
CA ALA A 133 3.17 0.98 -6.21
C ALA A 133 3.76 1.29 -7.60
N GLN A 134 3.99 2.57 -7.92
CA GLN A 134 4.52 2.98 -9.21
C GLN A 134 6.04 2.75 -9.28
N THR A 135 6.73 2.83 -8.14
CA THR A 135 8.15 2.50 -8.02
C THR A 135 8.41 0.99 -8.00
N ALA A 136 7.44 0.19 -7.52
CA ALA A 136 7.51 -1.27 -7.54
C ALA A 136 7.07 -1.92 -8.87
N ALA A 137 6.43 -1.18 -9.78
CA ALA A 137 6.12 -1.67 -11.11
C ALA A 137 7.40 -1.76 -11.97
N PRO A 138 7.63 -2.84 -12.73
CA PRO A 138 8.72 -2.87 -13.71
C PRO A 138 8.54 -1.69 -14.66
N ARG A 139 9.56 -0.83 -14.77
CA ARG A 139 9.55 0.21 -15.80
C ARG A 139 9.35 -0.49 -17.14
N PRO A 140 8.40 -0.06 -17.99
CA PRO A 140 8.41 -0.50 -19.38
C PRO A 140 9.76 -0.08 -19.95
N SER A 141 10.55 -1.05 -20.38
CA SER A 141 11.76 -0.80 -21.15
C SER A 141 11.36 0.05 -22.35
N LYS A 142 12.03 1.20 -22.50
CA LYS A 142 11.95 2.02 -23.71
C LYS A 142 12.06 1.09 -24.92
N PRO A 143 11.17 1.17 -25.93
CA PRO A 143 11.41 0.48 -27.18
C PRO A 143 12.70 1.05 -27.76
N ALA A 144 13.75 0.22 -27.84
CA ALA A 144 14.89 0.56 -28.67
C ALA A 144 14.35 0.67 -30.10
N GLN A 145 14.39 1.88 -30.66
CA GLN A 145 14.18 2.08 -32.09
C GLN A 145 15.29 1.28 -32.80
N GLN A 146 14.95 0.09 -33.29
CA GLN A 146 15.75 -0.59 -34.31
C GLN A 146 15.62 0.25 -35.58
N ALA A 147 16.59 1.13 -35.79
CA ALA A 147 16.89 1.65 -37.11
C ALA A 147 17.27 0.44 -37.98
N VAL A 148 16.34 0.02 -38.83
CA VAL A 148 16.65 -0.86 -39.95
C VAL A 148 17.31 0.02 -40.99
N GLU A 149 18.65 0.04 -40.99
CA GLU A 149 19.41 0.60 -42.10
C GLU A 149 20.53 -0.36 -42.51
N THR A 150 20.52 -0.62 -43.82
CA THR A 150 21.67 -1.00 -44.65
C THR A 150 21.87 -2.50 -44.89
N LEU A 151 21.11 -3.00 -45.88
CA LEU A 151 21.58 -4.01 -46.83
C LEU A 151 22.76 -3.44 -47.62
N VAL A 152 23.99 -3.87 -47.32
CA VAL A 152 25.13 -3.80 -48.25
C VAL A 152 25.86 -5.15 -48.21
N TRP A 153 25.92 -5.77 -49.38
CA TRP A 153 26.55 -7.05 -49.70
C TRP A 153 28.07 -6.99 -49.63
N ILE A 154 28.72 -7.96 -48.97
CA ILE A 154 30.05 -8.45 -49.37
C ILE A 154 30.13 -9.95 -49.04
N TYR A 155 30.03 -10.81 -50.06
CA TYR A 155 30.61 -12.16 -50.02
C TYR A 155 31.70 -12.20 -51.08
N GLU A 156 32.95 -12.31 -50.65
CA GLU A 156 34.07 -12.66 -51.50
C GLU A 156 34.48 -14.12 -51.22
N SER A 157 34.64 -14.86 -52.32
CA SER A 157 35.68 -15.85 -52.59
C SER A 157 35.64 -17.23 -51.91
N LYS A 158 35.31 -18.26 -52.72
CA LYS A 158 36.27 -19.31 -53.09
C LYS A 158 35.89 -20.02 -54.39
#